data_AF-A0A356FZL4-F1
#
_entry.id   AF-A0A356FZL4-F1
#
_cell.length_a   1.000
_cell.length_b   1.000
_cell.length_c   1.000
_cell.angle_alpha   90.00
_cell.angle_beta   90.00
_cell.angle_gamma   90.00
#
_symmetry.space_group_name_H-M   'P 1'
#
loop_
_entity.id
_entity.type
_entity.pdbx_description
1 polymer ?
#
loop_
_entity_poly.entity_id
_entity_poly.type
_entity_poly.pdbx_seq_one_letter_code
_entity_poly.pdbx_strand_id
1 'polypeptide(L)'
;MREPILKAIAMPPRLFWAPFLPAAANLAVQFPVMFIGLGVFNMNPLIFIFPIVVAHAFLAIYGAKEPHLSAMMQSYGRFAGGSVNIYKSKGVKLAP
;
A
#
# COMPACT_ATOMS: atom_id res chain seq x y z
N MET A 1 9.53 12.89 -15.17
CA MET A 1 8.46 12.02 -14.65
C MET A 1 7.68 12.80 -13.60
N ARG A 2 6.34 12.77 -13.63
CA ARG A 2 5.52 13.60 -12.73
C ARG A 2 5.75 13.16 -11.29
N GLU A 3 6.23 14.07 -10.45
CA GLU A 3 6.45 13.92 -9.01
C GLU A 3 5.41 13.06 -8.27
N PRO A 4 4.08 13.21 -8.49
CA PRO A 4 3.08 12.37 -7.85
C PRO A 4 3.17 10.87 -8.17
N ILE A 5 3.61 10.51 -9.39
CA ILE A 5 3.76 9.12 -9.81
C ILE A 5 4.96 8.49 -9.09
N LEU A 6 6.11 9.19 -9.08
CA LEU A 6 7.30 8.74 -8.34
C LEU A 6 7.01 8.63 -6.84
N LYS A 7 6.24 9.57 -6.30
CA LYS A 7 5.83 9.61 -4.91
C LYS A 7 4.83 8.49 -4.56
N ALA A 8 4.00 8.05 -5.50
CA ALA A 8 3.12 6.89 -5.33
C ALA A 8 3.90 5.57 -5.38
N ILE A 9 4.87 5.45 -6.29
CA ILE A 9 5.77 4.28 -6.38
C ILE A 9 6.65 4.16 -5.12
N ALA A 10 7.18 5.29 -4.63
CA ALA A 10 8.01 5.34 -3.43
C ALA A 10 7.20 5.20 -2.12
N MET A 11 5.86 5.27 -2.17
CA MET A 11 4.98 5.07 -1.02
C MET A 11 3.95 3.97 -1.30
N PRO A 12 4.35 2.69 -1.17
CA PRO A 12 3.51 1.54 -1.48
C PRO A 12 2.10 1.56 -0.86
N PRO A 13 1.89 2.03 0.38
CA PRO A 13 0.54 2.11 0.95
C PRO A 13 -0.43 3.03 0.18
N ARG A 14 0.08 4.05 -0.53
CA ARG A 14 -0.75 4.91 -1.40
C ARG A 14 -1.14 4.23 -2.70
N LEU A 15 -0.36 3.24 -3.15
CA LEU A 15 -0.65 2.46 -4.36
C LEU A 15 -1.73 1.41 -4.11
N PHE A 16 -1.73 0.80 -2.92
CA PHE A 16 -2.62 -0.32 -2.60
C PHE A 16 -3.89 0.06 -1.84
N TRP A 17 -4.04 1.32 -1.41
CA TRP A 17 -5.19 1.81 -0.62
C TRP A 17 -5.56 0.93 0.58
N ALA A 18 -4.58 0.21 1.11
CA ALA A 18 -4.70 -0.75 2.21
C ALA A 18 -3.34 -0.90 2.90
N PRO A 19 -3.29 -1.43 4.14
CA PRO A 19 -2.03 -1.75 4.81
C PRO A 19 -1.20 -2.70 3.93
N PHE A 20 0.02 -2.27 3.58
CA PHE A 20 0.83 -2.95 2.56
C PHE A 20 1.08 -4.43 2.85
N LEU A 21 1.50 -4.76 4.08
CA LEU A 21 1.83 -6.13 4.45
C LEU A 21 0.62 -7.08 4.36
N PRO A 22 -0.55 -6.78 4.97
CA PRO A 22 -1.76 -7.57 4.77
C PRO A 22 -2.21 -7.67 3.31
N ALA A 23 -2.14 -6.58 2.55
CA ALA A 23 -2.50 -6.57 1.14
C ALA A 23 -1.59 -7.47 0.30
N ALA A 24 -0.28 -7.42 0.55
CA ALA A 24 0.71 -8.27 -0.10
C ALA A 24 0.52 -9.75 0.29
N ALA A 25 0.28 -10.04 1.58
CA ALA A 25 0.00 -11.39 2.05
C ALA A 25 -1.27 -11.98 1.41
N ASN A 26 -2.33 -11.17 1.27
CA ASN A 26 -3.55 -11.57 0.58
C ASN A 26 -3.26 -12.02 -0.86
N LEU A 27 -2.52 -11.22 -1.63
CA LEU A 27 -2.15 -11.58 -3.00
C LEU A 27 -1.23 -12.81 -3.04
N ALA A 28 -0.26 -12.89 -2.12
CA ALA A 28 0.68 -14.00 -2.03
C ALA A 28 0.00 -15.34 -1.73
N VAL A 29 -1.14 -15.36 -1.05
CA VAL A 29 -1.93 -16.58 -0.82
C VAL A 29 -2.90 -16.86 -1.96
N GLN A 30 -3.59 -15.82 -2.46
CA GLN A 30 -4.63 -16.02 -3.46
C GLN A 30 -4.08 -16.40 -4.84
N PHE A 31 -2.89 -15.91 -5.23
CA PHE A 31 -2.29 -16.30 -6.51
C PHE A 31 -1.91 -17.78 -6.58
N PRO A 32 -1.20 -18.37 -5.60
CA PRO A 32 -0.95 -19.82 -5.59
C PRO A 32 -2.23 -20.65 -5.65
N VAL A 33 -3.27 -20.27 -4.88
CA VAL A 33 -4.56 -20.96 -4.90
C VAL A 33 -5.21 -20.89 -6.28
N MET A 34 -5.17 -19.73 -6.93
CA MET A 34 -5.64 -19.56 -8.31
C MET A 34 -4.87 -20.46 -9.28
N PHE A 35 -3.53 -20.52 -9.19
CA PHE A 35 -2.72 -21.36 -10.08
C PHE A 35 -2.96 -22.85 -9.86
N ILE A 36 -3.16 -23.30 -8.62
CA ILE A 36 -3.55 -24.68 -8.32
C ILE A 36 -4.95 -24.98 -8.89
N GLY A 37 -5.91 -24.07 -8.70
CA GLY A 37 -7.25 -24.16 -9.27
C GLY A 37 -7.24 -24.30 -10.80
N LEU A 38 -6.42 -23.49 -11.47
CA LEU A 38 -6.25 -23.54 -12.92
C LEU A 38 -5.58 -24.84 -13.37
N GLY A 39 -4.46 -25.22 -12.74
CA GLY A 39 -3.62 -26.33 -13.21
C GLY A 39 -4.14 -27.73 -12.85
N VAL A 40 -4.77 -27.90 -11.69
CA VAL A 40 -5.24 -29.20 -11.21
C VAL A 40 -6.72 -29.41 -11.53
N PHE A 41 -7.53 -28.38 -11.39
CA PHE A 41 -8.99 -28.48 -11.46
C PHE A 41 -9.59 -27.85 -12.71
N ASN A 42 -8.78 -27.27 -13.60
CA ASN A 42 -9.22 -26.60 -14.82
C ASN A 42 -10.28 -25.50 -14.54
N MET A 43 -10.19 -24.87 -13.37
CA MET A 43 -11.14 -23.86 -12.93
C MET A 43 -10.94 -22.55 -13.69
N ASN A 44 -12.05 -21.85 -13.96
CA ASN A 44 -11.99 -20.53 -14.58
C ASN A 44 -11.27 -19.54 -13.64
N PRO A 45 -10.14 -18.92 -14.08
CA PRO A 45 -9.36 -18.02 -13.24
C PRO A 45 -10.13 -16.76 -12.81
N LEU A 46 -11.17 -16.36 -13.55
CA LEU A 46 -11.99 -15.19 -13.22
C LEU A 46 -12.76 -15.37 -11.91
N ILE A 47 -13.02 -16.61 -11.48
CA ILE A 47 -13.71 -16.90 -10.22
C ILE A 47 -12.87 -16.42 -9.01
N PHE A 48 -11.54 -16.42 -9.13
CA PHE A 48 -10.64 -15.98 -8.08
C PHE A 48 -10.57 -14.45 -7.95
N ILE A 49 -11.11 -13.69 -8.91
CA ILE A 49 -11.19 -12.22 -8.80
C ILE A 49 -12.10 -11.82 -7.63
N PHE A 50 -13.22 -12.52 -7.44
CA PHE A 50 -14.18 -12.24 -6.37
C PHE A 50 -13.54 -12.25 -4.97
N PRO A 51 -12.89 -13.33 -4.52
CA PRO A 51 -12.23 -13.36 -3.21
C PRO A 51 -11.06 -12.37 -3.11
N ILE A 52 -10.36 -12.05 -4.21
CA ILE A 52 -9.29 -11.04 -4.20
C ILE A 52 -9.88 -9.68 -3.85
N VAL A 53 -10.91 -9.26 -4.58
CA VAL A 53 -11.55 -7.95 -4.41
C VAL A 53 -12.22 -7.84 -3.04
N VAL A 54 -12.93 -8.87 -2.59
CA VAL A 54 -13.61 -8.86 -1.28
C VAL A 54 -12.59 -8.73 -0.14
N ALA A 55 -11.52 -9.52 -0.16
CA ALA A 55 -10.49 -9.46 0.87
C ALA A 55 -9.75 -8.11 0.85
N HIS A 56 -9.44 -7.57 -0.33
CA HIS A 56 -8.80 -6.24 -0.44
C HIS A 56 -9.71 -5.11 0.04
N ALA A 57 -11.00 -5.14 -0.32
CA ALA A 57 -11.97 -4.16 0.13
C ALA A 57 -12.11 -4.17 1.66
N PHE A 58 -12.11 -5.36 2.27
CA PHE A 58 -12.10 -5.49 3.72
C PHE A 58 -10.85 -4.87 4.35
N LEU A 59 -9.66 -5.16 3.81
CA LEU A 59 -8.40 -4.59 4.28
C LEU A 59 -8.34 -3.07 4.12
N ALA A 60 -8.87 -2.54 3.02
CA ALA A 60 -8.97 -1.10 2.78
C ALA A 60 -9.88 -0.41 3.80
N ILE A 61 -11.07 -0.98 4.06
CA ILE A 61 -12.01 -0.45 5.05
C ILE A 61 -11.43 -0.55 6.47
N TYR A 62 -10.81 -1.68 6.82
CA TYR A 62 -10.20 -1.88 8.13
C TYR A 62 -9.01 -0.94 8.35
N GLY A 63 -8.13 -0.81 7.35
CA GLY A 63 -7.02 0.14 7.37
C GLY A 63 -7.47 1.60 7.44
N ALA A 64 -8.63 1.94 6.90
CA ALA A 64 -9.23 3.27 7.02
C ALA A 64 -9.83 3.54 8.42
N LYS A 65 -10.31 2.49 9.11
CA LYS A 65 -10.93 2.61 10.44
C LYS A 65 -9.93 2.65 11.59
N GLU A 66 -8.77 2.00 11.48
CA GLU A 66 -7.77 2.00 12.55
C GLU A 66 -6.72 3.11 12.39
N PRO A 67 -6.80 4.19 13.20
CA PRO A 67 -5.83 5.28 13.15
C PRO A 67 -4.43 4.83 13.61
N HIS A 68 -4.28 3.69 14.28
CA HIS A 68 -2.97 3.15 14.70
C HIS A 68 -2.21 2.50 13.54
N LEU A 69 -2.91 1.82 12.62
CA LEU A 69 -2.35 1.34 11.36
C LEU A 69 -2.07 2.50 10.39
N SER A 70 -2.95 3.51 10.40
CA SER A 70 -2.71 4.80 9.72
C SER A 70 -1.54 5.58 10.35
N ALA A 71 -1.36 5.50 11.68
CA ALA A 71 -0.24 6.09 12.40
C ALA A 71 1.05 5.29 12.18
N MET A 72 0.98 3.98 11.93
CA MET A 72 2.13 3.17 11.50
C MET A 72 2.53 3.50 10.05
N MET A 73 1.54 3.73 9.17
CA MET A 73 1.75 4.31 7.84
C MET A 73 2.33 5.73 7.91
N GLN A 74 1.91 6.55 8.88
CA GLN A 74 2.45 7.88 9.14
C GLN A 74 3.80 7.87 9.88
N SER A 75 4.11 6.85 10.68
CA SER A 75 5.35 6.75 11.46
C SER A 75 6.50 6.15 10.63
N TYR A 76 6.19 5.25 9.69
CA TYR A 76 7.07 5.00 8.53
C TYR A 76 7.21 6.27 7.66
N GLY A 77 6.19 7.13 7.70
CA GLY A 77 6.16 8.49 7.17
C GLY A 77 6.86 9.54 8.03
N ARG A 78 7.84 9.21 8.88
CA ARG A 78 8.76 10.24 9.46
C ARG A 78 9.60 10.95 8.40
N PHE A 79 9.49 10.56 7.13
CA PHE A 79 9.96 11.27 5.94
C PHE A 79 8.85 12.08 5.21
N ALA A 80 7.63 12.15 5.75
CA ALA A 80 6.48 12.77 5.11
C ALA A 80 6.04 14.11 5.74
N GLY A 81 6.77 14.60 6.74
CA GLY A 81 6.72 16.02 7.11
C GLY A 81 7.75 16.78 6.27
N GLY A 82 7.33 17.85 5.59
CA GLY A 82 8.28 18.81 5.06
C GLY A 82 9.06 19.41 6.22
N SER A 83 10.38 19.28 6.25
CA SER A 83 11.19 19.93 7.27
C SER A 83 11.09 21.44 7.09
N VAL A 84 10.87 22.13 8.20
CA VAL A 84 10.96 23.59 8.27
C VAL A 84 12.38 23.96 8.65
N ASN A 85 12.93 24.97 7.99
CA ASN A 85 14.22 25.50 8.39
C ASN A 85 14.06 26.26 9.71
N ILE A 86 15.00 26.06 10.63
CA ILE A 86 15.06 26.82 11.89
C ILE A 86 15.30 28.32 11.61
N TYR A 87 15.91 28.65 10.46
CA TYR A 87 16.18 30.01 10.00
C TYR A 87 15.54 30.27 8.62
N LYS A 88 15.27 31.54 8.31
CA LYS A 88 14.70 31.95 7.02
C LYS A 88 15.70 31.64 5.90
N SER A 89 15.42 30.61 5.10
CA SER A 89 16.26 30.21 3.97
C SER A 89 15.43 29.83 2.74
N LYS A 90 16.05 29.96 1.56
CA LYS A 90 15.40 29.61 0.29
C LYS A 90 15.48 28.10 0.08
N GLY A 91 14.34 27.42 0.28
CA GLY A 91 14.21 25.97 0.19
C GLY A 91 14.67 25.25 1.46
N VAL A 92 14.38 23.95 1.56
CA VAL A 92 14.76 23.12 2.71
C VAL A 92 16.23 22.75 2.58
N LYS A 93 17.10 23.38 3.38
CA LYS A 93 18.56 23.13 3.34
C LYS A 93 19.01 22.60 4.69
N LEU A 94 19.90 21.62 4.69
CA LEU A 94 20.61 21.21 5.90
C LEU A 94 21.40 22.42 6.42
N ALA A 95 21.28 22.69 7.72
CA ALA A 95 22.11 23.69 8.37
C ALA A 95 23.59 23.34 8.13
N PRO A 96 24.46 24.33 7.88
CA PRO A 96 25.89 24.08 7.81
C PRO A 96 26.44 23.47 9.10
#